data_AF-A0A1G2VMU2-F1
#
_entry.id   AF-A0A1G2VMU2-F1
#
_cell.length_a   1.000
_cell.length_b   1.000
_cell.length_c   1.000
_cell.angle_alpha   90.00
_cell.angle_beta   90.00
_cell.angle_gamma   90.00
#
_symmetry.space_group_name_H-M   'P 1'
#
loop_
_entity.id
_entity.type
_entity.pdbx_description
1 polymer ?
#
loop_
_entity_poly.entity_id
_entity_poly.type
_entity_poly.pdbx_seq_one_letter_code
_entity_poly.pdbx_strand_id
1 'polypeptide(L)'
;MRRSAFSLIELLVVIAIVATLASILVLILNPIEYIRRGRDAQRLKDYTLIHNAVNLYSYSAALRLGTPDFDGPLHTNSCKNESDPLLYVSVPSDNGESDPSPPPSGWTYQRSSSTPLRRISGDGWLPINFSEVEEGLRPLNILPVDPVNTYDSGFYYTYTCGSYELNLRFESASYQQLAQLDGGSDPNVYEIGSSLTVAPEQEPYTPPAPPPPPPPPPPEETSTLVIYPNAVGYYNNWGVVGAASGWDAVNDPMGAASSTDYVRATSTGRIITFGLQDPSQSGSILKVRITVSASNNVTNIKGIAPRIRACNGLDDGNCSSHDASSATVNVSTYSFHSETWTKNPQTGLDWTWDDIKTLQAGAVSSGNFGSGELRMRQLYIEVEYQP
;
A
#
# COMPACT_ATOMS: atom_id res chain seq x y z
N MET A 1 31.45 40.87 4.95
CA MET A 1 30.95 39.53 4.55
C MET A 1 29.44 39.53 4.64
N ARG A 2 28.71 39.57 3.51
CA ARG A 2 27.26 39.38 3.51
C ARG A 2 27.00 37.89 3.73
N ARG A 3 26.34 37.53 4.83
CA ARG A 3 25.83 36.17 5.03
C ARG A 3 24.59 36.02 4.17
N SER A 4 24.65 35.12 3.19
CA SER A 4 23.49 34.70 2.40
C SER A 4 22.50 34.00 3.34
N ALA A 5 21.35 34.61 3.57
CA ALA A 5 20.26 33.98 4.31
C ALA A 5 19.35 33.26 3.29
N PHE A 6 19.03 32.00 3.55
CA PHE A 6 18.09 31.22 2.74
C PHE A 6 16.69 31.83 2.80
N SER A 7 15.97 31.84 1.67
CA SER A 7 14.58 32.28 1.65
C SER A 7 13.66 31.21 2.23
N LEU A 8 12.54 31.66 2.81
CA LEU A 8 11.55 30.75 3.41
C LEU A 8 10.92 29.84 2.35
N ILE A 9 10.81 30.31 1.10
CA ILE A 9 10.27 29.53 -0.02
C ILE A 9 11.22 28.42 -0.49
N GLU A 10 12.53 28.65 -0.48
CA GLU A 10 13.52 27.61 -0.79
C GLU A 10 13.45 26.46 0.23
N LEU A 11 13.31 26.78 1.52
CA LEU A 11 13.16 25.76 2.56
C LEU A 11 11.86 24.95 2.37
N LEU A 12 10.77 25.61 2.00
CA LEU A 12 9.47 24.96 1.79
C LEU A 12 9.49 24.02 0.58
N VAL A 13 10.09 24.45 -0.53
CA VAL A 13 10.26 23.61 -1.73
C VAL A 13 11.14 22.39 -1.43
N VAL A 14 12.22 22.56 -0.67
CA VAL A 14 13.11 21.44 -0.29
C VAL A 14 12.37 20.43 0.57
N ILE A 15 11.63 20.88 1.59
CA ILE A 15 10.87 19.97 2.46
C ILE A 15 9.79 19.23 1.66
N ALA A 16 9.10 19.91 0.72
CA ALA A 16 8.11 19.28 -0.14
C ALA A 16 8.73 18.18 -1.03
N ILE A 17 9.88 18.44 -1.65
CA ILE A 17 10.58 17.45 -2.47
C ILE A 17 11.08 16.28 -1.61
N VAL A 18 11.62 16.54 -0.43
CA VAL A 18 12.10 15.48 0.47
C VAL A 18 10.93 14.60 0.95
N ALA A 19 9.77 15.19 1.28
CA ALA A 19 8.59 14.45 1.71
C ALA A 19 8.03 13.53 0.61
N THR A 20 7.98 14.01 -0.64
CA THR A 20 7.49 13.20 -1.78
C THR A 20 8.47 12.08 -2.14
N LEU A 21 9.78 12.35 -2.09
CA LEU A 21 10.79 11.30 -2.31
C LEU A 21 10.76 10.25 -1.19
N ALA A 22 10.60 10.67 0.07
CA ALA A 22 10.52 9.77 1.21
C ALA A 22 9.28 8.85 1.13
N SER A 23 8.12 9.37 0.72
CA SER A 23 6.91 8.56 0.59
C SER A 23 7.04 7.50 -0.52
N ILE A 24 7.58 7.88 -1.69
CA ILE A 24 7.87 6.94 -2.78
C ILE A 24 8.87 5.86 -2.32
N LEU A 25 9.90 6.24 -1.55
CA LEU A 25 10.92 5.33 -1.08
C LEU A 25 10.35 4.25 -0.14
N VAL A 26 9.45 4.61 0.78
CA VAL A 26 8.82 3.67 1.72
C VAL A 26 7.91 2.67 1.00
N LEU A 27 7.27 3.09 -0.09
CA LEU A 27 6.43 2.21 -0.91
C LEU A 27 7.26 1.18 -1.70
N ILE A 28 8.47 1.55 -2.11
CA ILE A 28 9.35 0.68 -2.92
C ILE A 28 10.23 -0.21 -2.02
N LEU A 29 10.86 0.38 -1.02
CA LEU A 29 11.74 -0.28 -0.07
C LEU A 29 10.95 -0.57 1.18
N ASN A 30 10.27 -1.73 1.28
CA ASN A 30 9.63 -2.18 2.52
C ASN A 30 10.67 -2.13 3.68
N PRO A 31 10.74 -1.05 4.47
CA PRO A 31 11.94 -0.77 5.26
C PRO A 31 11.99 -1.68 6.48
N ILE A 32 10.82 -2.14 6.92
CA ILE A 32 10.65 -3.12 7.97
C ILE A 32 11.33 -4.43 7.55
N GLU A 33 11.11 -4.91 6.32
CA GLU A 33 11.73 -6.15 5.83
C GLU A 33 13.26 -6.08 5.81
N TYR A 34 13.86 -4.92 5.49
CA TYR A 34 15.30 -4.74 5.57
C TYR A 34 15.84 -4.83 7.00
N ILE A 35 15.10 -4.27 7.98
CA ILE A 35 15.46 -4.39 9.39
C ILE A 35 15.35 -5.85 9.85
N ARG A 36 14.31 -6.56 9.42
CA ARG A 36 14.12 -8.00 9.68
C ARG A 36 15.27 -8.84 9.17
N ARG A 37 15.68 -8.61 7.91
CA ARG A 37 16.86 -9.25 7.32
C ARG A 37 18.14 -8.95 8.10
N GLY A 38 18.29 -7.73 8.61
CA GLY A 38 19.41 -7.37 9.49
C GLY A 38 19.44 -8.19 10.78
N ARG A 39 18.29 -8.36 11.45
CA ARG A 39 18.16 -9.21 12.65
C ARG A 39 18.40 -10.69 12.32
N ASP A 40 17.87 -11.18 11.20
CA ASP A 40 18.07 -12.58 10.77
C ASP A 40 19.51 -12.89 10.38
N ALA A 41 20.23 -11.94 9.77
CA ALA A 41 21.66 -12.09 9.53
C ALA A 41 22.45 -12.21 10.86
N GLN A 42 22.04 -11.49 11.90
CA GLN A 42 22.60 -11.62 13.25
C GLN A 42 22.26 -12.98 13.86
N ARG A 43 21.00 -13.45 13.75
CA ARG A 43 20.57 -14.79 14.20
C ARG A 43 21.39 -15.92 13.59
N LEU A 44 21.59 -15.89 12.26
CA LEU A 44 22.38 -16.89 11.55
C LEU A 44 23.85 -16.88 11.99
N LYS A 45 24.42 -15.69 12.21
CA LYS A 45 25.79 -15.53 12.74
C LYS A 45 25.89 -16.12 14.15
N ASP A 46 24.94 -15.82 15.02
CA ASP A 46 24.89 -16.32 16.39
C ASP A 46 24.82 -17.86 16.40
N TYR A 47 24.00 -18.44 15.53
CA TYR A 47 23.88 -19.90 15.41
C TYR A 47 25.15 -20.56 14.91
N THR A 48 25.81 -19.96 13.93
CA THR A 48 27.10 -20.45 13.45
C THR A 48 28.14 -20.44 14.57
N LEU A 49 28.15 -19.40 15.41
CA LEU A 49 29.05 -19.31 16.57
C LEU A 49 28.75 -20.37 17.63
N ILE A 50 27.47 -20.55 18.01
CA ILE A 50 27.08 -21.58 18.97
C ILE A 50 27.41 -22.97 18.42
N HIS A 51 27.01 -23.29 17.19
CA HIS A 51 27.26 -24.59 16.56
C HIS A 51 28.75 -24.94 16.56
N ASN A 52 29.61 -24.00 16.17
CA ASN A 52 31.06 -24.20 16.21
C ASN A 52 31.59 -24.39 17.65
N ALA A 53 31.05 -23.67 18.63
CA ALA A 53 31.41 -23.83 20.03
C ALA A 53 30.99 -25.21 20.58
N VAL A 54 29.78 -25.69 20.27
CA VAL A 54 29.29 -27.02 20.67
C VAL A 54 30.16 -28.11 20.03
N ASN A 55 30.48 -28.00 18.75
CA ASN A 55 31.35 -28.97 18.07
C ASN A 55 32.74 -28.99 18.71
N LEU A 56 33.36 -27.84 18.94
CA LEU A 56 34.67 -27.78 19.58
C LEU A 56 34.64 -28.32 21.01
N TYR A 57 33.60 -27.98 21.79
CA TYR A 57 33.39 -28.55 23.11
C TYR A 57 33.32 -30.08 23.04
N SER A 58 32.47 -30.63 22.16
CA SER A 58 32.30 -32.07 21.96
C SER A 58 33.65 -32.77 21.72
N TYR A 59 34.47 -32.26 20.80
CA TYR A 59 35.80 -32.82 20.54
C TYR A 59 36.73 -32.70 21.75
N SER A 60 36.80 -31.53 22.39
CA SER A 60 37.68 -31.31 23.54
C SER A 60 37.27 -32.14 24.76
N ALA A 61 35.98 -32.29 25.01
CA ALA A 61 35.43 -33.02 26.14
C ALA A 61 35.57 -34.54 25.92
N ALA A 62 35.37 -35.04 24.71
CA ALA A 62 35.63 -36.44 24.38
C ALA A 62 37.08 -36.85 24.67
N LEU A 63 38.05 -35.97 24.38
CA LEU A 63 39.46 -36.22 24.69
C LEU A 63 39.79 -36.18 26.20
N ARG A 64 39.12 -35.30 26.96
CA ARG A 64 39.39 -35.09 28.39
C ARG A 64 38.63 -36.05 29.31
N LEU A 65 37.37 -36.32 28.99
CA LEU A 65 36.38 -36.97 29.85
C LEU A 65 35.84 -38.29 29.28
N GLY A 66 36.14 -38.60 28.01
CA GLY A 66 35.61 -39.77 27.29
C GLY A 66 34.19 -39.58 26.77
N THR A 67 33.30 -38.95 27.56
CA THR A 67 31.93 -38.63 27.17
C THR A 67 31.65 -37.14 27.45
N PRO A 68 31.34 -36.32 26.42
CA PRO A 68 30.94 -34.93 26.62
C PRO A 68 29.63 -34.81 27.42
N ASP A 69 29.55 -33.78 28.26
CA ASP A 69 28.37 -33.44 29.06
C ASP A 69 27.57 -32.34 28.33
N PHE A 70 26.41 -32.71 27.76
CA PHE A 70 25.61 -31.82 26.93
C PHE A 70 24.43 -31.16 27.69
N ASP A 71 24.00 -31.71 28.84
CA ASP A 71 23.09 -31.04 29.76
C ASP A 71 23.79 -30.23 30.86
N GLY A 72 25.12 -30.28 30.89
CA GLY A 72 25.94 -29.39 31.68
C GLY A 72 25.97 -29.75 33.16
N PRO A 73 26.78 -29.01 33.94
CA PRO A 73 27.13 -29.39 35.30
C PRO A 73 25.98 -29.25 36.32
N LEU A 74 24.86 -28.64 35.92
CA LEU A 74 23.73 -28.31 36.82
C LEU A 74 22.51 -29.20 36.61
N HIS A 75 22.53 -30.06 35.59
CA HIS A 75 21.42 -30.95 35.27
C HIS A 75 21.93 -32.39 35.10
N THR A 76 21.01 -33.33 35.21
CA THR A 76 21.31 -34.76 35.05
C THR A 76 20.11 -35.44 34.44
N ASN A 77 20.33 -36.35 33.49
CA ASN A 77 19.28 -37.10 32.81
C ASN A 77 18.23 -36.19 32.13
N SER A 78 18.68 -35.07 31.57
CA SER A 78 17.81 -34.04 30.99
C SER A 78 17.84 -33.93 29.47
N CYS A 79 18.52 -34.86 28.79
CA CYS A 79 18.54 -34.95 27.35
C CYS A 79 17.37 -35.76 26.78
N LYS A 80 17.22 -35.72 25.46
CA LYS A 80 16.16 -36.47 24.78
C LYS A 80 16.24 -37.97 25.12
N ASN A 81 15.09 -38.55 25.47
CA ASN A 81 14.90 -39.95 25.89
C ASN A 81 15.47 -40.29 27.28
N GLU A 82 15.83 -39.29 28.08
CA GLU A 82 16.17 -39.48 29.48
C GLU A 82 14.94 -39.23 30.38
N SER A 83 15.10 -39.33 31.69
CA SER A 83 13.97 -39.32 32.63
C SER A 83 13.25 -37.98 32.69
N ASP A 84 13.98 -36.87 32.55
CA ASP A 84 13.47 -35.52 32.80
C ASP A 84 13.92 -34.54 31.70
N PRO A 85 13.50 -34.73 30.44
CA PRO A 85 14.03 -33.98 29.31
C PRO A 85 13.69 -32.48 29.39
N LEU A 86 14.72 -31.65 29.25
CA LEU A 86 14.62 -30.20 29.35
C LEU A 86 14.81 -29.52 27.99
N LEU A 87 13.91 -28.59 27.68
CA LEU A 87 14.06 -27.67 26.55
C LEU A 87 14.65 -26.37 27.07
N TYR A 88 15.93 -26.14 26.78
CA TYR A 88 16.65 -24.95 27.23
C TYR A 88 16.27 -23.76 26.37
N VAL A 89 15.91 -22.63 26.99
CA VAL A 89 15.38 -21.44 26.31
C VAL A 89 16.17 -20.20 26.70
N SER A 90 16.50 -19.37 25.70
CA SER A 90 17.22 -18.11 25.88
C SER A 90 16.42 -16.95 26.47
N VAL A 91 15.09 -17.08 26.61
CA VAL A 91 14.22 -16.12 27.29
C VAL A 91 14.52 -16.14 28.80
N PRO A 92 14.76 -15.00 29.47
CA PRO A 92 15.07 -14.97 30.90
C PRO A 92 13.88 -15.41 31.75
N SER A 93 14.09 -16.05 32.89
CA SER A 93 13.02 -16.41 33.83
C SER A 93 12.41 -15.22 34.57
N ASP A 94 13.11 -14.09 34.62
CA ASP A 94 12.77 -12.86 35.35
C ASP A 94 12.39 -11.69 34.43
N ASN A 95 12.05 -11.97 33.16
CA ASN A 95 11.59 -10.95 32.20
C ASN A 95 10.10 -10.55 32.36
N GLY A 96 9.37 -11.20 33.28
CA GLY A 96 7.95 -10.98 33.50
C GLY A 96 7.02 -11.84 32.64
N GLU A 97 7.55 -12.68 31.76
CA GLU A 97 6.77 -13.60 30.93
C GLU A 97 6.64 -14.98 31.57
N SER A 98 5.46 -15.57 31.39
CA SER A 98 5.17 -16.94 31.78
C SER A 98 5.52 -17.89 30.63
N ASP A 99 5.89 -19.13 30.97
CA ASP A 99 6.16 -20.15 29.96
C ASP A 99 4.90 -20.42 29.11
N PRO A 100 5.05 -20.70 27.81
CA PRO A 100 3.94 -21.18 26.98
C PRO A 100 3.28 -22.42 27.59
N SER A 101 1.94 -22.46 27.56
CA SER A 101 1.16 -23.58 28.10
C SER A 101 0.23 -24.16 27.03
N PRO A 102 0.16 -25.50 26.87
CA PRO A 102 0.95 -26.51 27.58
C PRO A 102 2.42 -26.55 27.11
N PRO A 103 3.38 -27.00 27.95
CA PRO A 103 4.72 -27.30 27.46
C PRO A 103 4.64 -28.44 26.43
N PRO A 104 5.64 -28.56 25.53
CA PRO A 104 5.65 -29.63 24.55
C PRO A 104 5.60 -31.01 25.23
N SER A 105 4.87 -31.96 24.63
CA SER A 105 4.57 -33.24 25.27
C SER A 105 5.83 -33.95 25.79
N GLY A 106 5.90 -34.12 27.11
CA GLY A 106 7.00 -34.80 27.79
C GLY A 106 8.21 -33.92 28.14
N TRP A 107 8.19 -32.62 27.82
CA TRP A 107 9.29 -31.68 28.07
C TRP A 107 8.95 -30.66 29.15
N THR A 108 9.99 -30.16 29.82
CA THR A 108 9.88 -28.97 30.69
C THR A 108 10.78 -27.86 30.15
N TYR A 109 10.28 -26.62 30.14
CA TYR A 109 11.09 -25.47 29.79
C TYR A 109 12.12 -25.20 30.89
N GLN A 110 13.38 -25.00 30.49
CA GLN A 110 14.44 -24.59 31.39
C GLN A 110 14.96 -23.20 31.00
N ARG A 111 14.81 -22.25 31.92
CA ARG A 111 15.21 -20.85 31.76
C ARG A 111 16.20 -20.43 32.83
N SER A 112 17.19 -19.66 32.41
CA SER A 112 18.13 -18.98 33.30
C SER A 112 17.64 -17.55 33.59
N SER A 113 17.96 -17.01 34.76
CA SER A 113 17.64 -15.59 35.04
C SER A 113 18.53 -14.66 34.21
N SER A 114 18.16 -13.39 34.13
CA SER A 114 18.87 -12.35 33.37
C SER A 114 20.35 -12.22 33.72
N THR A 115 20.74 -12.53 34.97
CA THR A 115 22.11 -12.38 35.46
C THR A 115 23.09 -13.41 34.86
N PRO A 116 22.85 -14.72 34.95
CA PRO A 116 23.72 -15.71 34.33
C PRO A 116 23.39 -16.01 32.86
N LEU A 117 22.27 -15.51 32.32
CA LEU A 117 21.72 -15.86 30.99
C LEU A 117 22.77 -16.09 29.90
N ARG A 118 23.75 -15.19 29.81
CA ARG A 118 24.75 -15.18 28.74
C ARG A 118 26.12 -15.76 29.13
N ARG A 119 26.25 -16.33 30.33
CA ARG A 119 27.48 -16.95 30.80
C ARG A 119 27.76 -18.25 30.06
N ILE A 120 29.04 -18.60 30.00
CA ILE A 120 29.55 -19.77 29.28
C ILE A 120 30.05 -20.86 30.24
N SER A 121 29.70 -20.75 31.53
CA SER A 121 30.09 -21.63 32.63
C SER A 121 29.11 -22.78 32.88
N GLY A 122 28.09 -22.92 32.03
CA GLY A 122 27.01 -23.91 32.16
C GLY A 122 25.82 -23.50 33.03
N ASP A 123 25.86 -22.29 33.62
CA ASP A 123 24.73 -21.66 34.32
C ASP A 123 23.94 -20.66 33.42
N GLY A 124 24.34 -20.52 32.15
CA GLY A 124 23.66 -19.69 31.16
C GLY A 124 22.40 -20.34 30.60
N TRP A 125 21.81 -19.76 29.57
CA TRP A 125 20.63 -20.35 28.93
C TRP A 125 20.96 -21.65 28.18
N LEU A 126 22.20 -21.77 27.69
CA LEU A 126 22.74 -22.99 27.11
C LEU A 126 23.60 -23.67 28.19
N PRO A 127 23.32 -24.92 28.56
CA PRO A 127 23.85 -25.51 29.78
C PRO A 127 25.29 -26.03 29.67
N ILE A 128 25.86 -26.10 28.46
CA ILE A 128 27.23 -26.58 28.25
C ILE A 128 28.24 -25.62 28.90
N ASN A 129 29.18 -26.18 29.64
CA ASN A 129 30.30 -25.44 30.21
C ASN A 129 31.43 -25.25 29.18
N PHE A 130 31.30 -24.25 28.31
CA PHE A 130 32.34 -23.90 27.34
C PHE A 130 33.62 -23.36 27.99
N SER A 131 33.61 -23.00 29.28
CA SER A 131 34.82 -22.54 29.98
C SER A 131 35.88 -23.63 30.11
N GLU A 132 35.50 -24.90 29.95
CA GLU A 132 36.42 -26.04 29.92
C GLU A 132 37.22 -26.16 28.62
N VAL A 133 36.78 -25.47 27.56
CA VAL A 133 37.54 -25.37 26.32
C VAL A 133 38.67 -24.36 26.54
N GLU A 134 39.87 -24.71 26.07
CA GLU A 134 41.06 -23.86 26.19
C GLU A 134 40.79 -22.46 25.63
N GLU A 135 41.15 -21.43 26.40
CA GLU A 135 40.76 -20.04 26.15
C GLU A 135 41.12 -19.52 24.75
N GLY A 136 42.27 -19.92 24.20
CA GLY A 136 42.71 -19.53 22.86
C GLY A 136 41.95 -20.21 21.71
N LEU A 137 41.14 -21.23 22.00
CA LEU A 137 40.39 -22.01 21.01
C LEU A 137 38.89 -21.71 21.04
N ARG A 138 38.37 -20.99 22.06
CA ARG A 138 36.94 -20.75 22.24
C ARG A 138 36.33 -19.83 21.17
N PRO A 139 35.29 -20.28 20.42
CA PRO A 139 34.62 -19.46 19.40
C PRO A 139 33.75 -18.34 19.98
N LEU A 140 33.36 -18.45 21.26
CA LEU A 140 32.53 -17.47 21.96
C LEU A 140 32.99 -17.28 23.41
N ASN A 141 32.84 -16.06 23.93
CA ASN A 141 33.08 -15.68 25.33
C ASN A 141 31.81 -15.21 26.05
N ILE A 142 30.68 -15.18 25.33
CA ILE A 142 29.37 -14.80 25.81
C ILE A 142 28.34 -15.54 24.95
N LEU A 143 27.31 -16.14 25.56
CA LEU A 143 26.24 -16.76 24.78
C LEU A 143 25.44 -15.67 24.07
N PRO A 144 25.21 -15.78 22.76
CA PRO A 144 24.29 -14.87 22.10
C PRO A 144 22.86 -15.20 22.49
N VAL A 145 21.99 -14.20 22.35
CA VAL A 145 20.54 -14.29 22.50
C VAL A 145 19.91 -13.56 21.34
N ASP A 146 18.66 -13.86 21.03
CA ASP A 146 17.91 -13.15 20.00
C ASP A 146 17.88 -11.62 20.28
N PRO A 147 17.86 -10.74 19.26
CA PRO A 147 17.72 -9.30 19.49
C PRO A 147 16.44 -8.89 20.23
N VAL A 148 15.36 -9.67 20.13
CA VAL A 148 14.08 -9.44 20.80
C VAL A 148 13.95 -10.33 22.03
N ASN A 149 14.22 -11.64 21.91
CA ASN A 149 14.36 -12.61 23.00
C ASN A 149 13.18 -12.65 24.01
N THR A 150 11.97 -12.80 23.49
CA THR A 150 10.72 -12.89 24.27
C THR A 150 9.82 -13.98 23.71
N TYR A 151 9.02 -14.62 24.56
CA TYR A 151 7.95 -15.53 24.14
C TYR A 151 6.90 -14.81 23.30
N ASP A 152 6.50 -13.59 23.68
CA ASP A 152 5.49 -12.79 22.96
C ASP A 152 5.85 -12.56 21.49
N SER A 153 7.15 -12.38 21.21
CA SER A 153 7.63 -12.17 19.83
C SER A 153 7.83 -13.46 19.04
N GLY A 154 7.85 -14.62 19.70
CA GLY A 154 8.24 -15.90 19.10
C GLY A 154 9.71 -15.97 18.65
N PHE A 155 10.52 -14.93 18.92
CA PHE A 155 11.92 -14.86 18.52
C PHE A 155 12.82 -15.06 19.74
N TYR A 156 13.33 -16.28 19.85
CA TYR A 156 14.30 -16.71 20.84
C TYR A 156 15.00 -17.98 20.32
N TYR A 157 16.10 -18.34 20.96
CA TYR A 157 16.84 -19.57 20.70
C TYR A 157 16.45 -20.65 21.68
N THR A 158 16.37 -21.90 21.20
CA THR A 158 16.24 -23.08 22.06
C THR A 158 17.32 -24.10 21.78
N TYR A 159 17.64 -24.90 22.79
CA TYR A 159 18.62 -25.98 22.73
C TYR A 159 18.06 -27.26 23.35
N THR A 160 18.33 -28.38 22.70
CA THR A 160 18.04 -29.73 23.18
C THR A 160 19.34 -30.53 23.22
N CYS A 161 19.63 -31.23 24.31
CA CYS A 161 20.87 -31.99 24.48
C CYS A 161 20.75 -33.48 24.10
N GLY A 162 21.89 -34.16 24.04
CA GLY A 162 22.06 -35.52 23.49
C GLY A 162 22.68 -35.44 22.09
N SER A 163 22.03 -36.03 21.07
CA SER A 163 22.28 -35.60 19.69
C SER A 163 21.69 -34.19 19.54
N TYR A 164 22.49 -33.17 19.82
CA TYR A 164 21.96 -31.84 20.07
C TYR A 164 21.32 -31.18 18.85
N GLU A 165 20.42 -30.25 19.15
CA GLU A 165 19.72 -29.40 18.18
C GLU A 165 19.54 -27.99 18.75
N LEU A 166 19.74 -27.00 17.88
CA LEU A 166 19.51 -25.59 18.13
C LEU A 166 18.46 -25.09 17.16
N ASN A 167 17.45 -24.38 17.68
CA ASN A 167 16.27 -23.97 16.91
C ASN A 167 15.96 -22.49 17.07
N LEU A 168 15.83 -21.77 15.95
CA LEU A 168 15.40 -20.38 15.92
C LEU A 168 14.29 -20.16 14.90
N ARG A 169 13.60 -19.03 15.00
CA ARG A 169 12.66 -18.56 13.97
C ARG A 169 13.21 -17.32 13.27
N PHE A 170 13.15 -17.31 11.94
CA PHE A 170 13.48 -16.13 11.13
C PHE A 170 12.28 -15.21 10.99
N GLU A 171 12.55 -13.90 11.01
CA GLU A 171 11.51 -12.87 10.94
C GLU A 171 11.21 -12.43 9.49
N SER A 172 12.22 -12.46 8.62
CA SER A 172 12.11 -12.07 7.21
C SER A 172 11.69 -13.24 6.34
N ALA A 173 10.84 -12.96 5.34
CA ALA A 173 10.36 -13.97 4.41
C ALA A 173 11.49 -14.62 3.61
N SER A 174 12.57 -13.85 3.35
CA SER A 174 13.75 -14.37 2.65
C SER A 174 14.53 -15.41 3.45
N TYR A 175 14.67 -15.24 4.76
CA TYR A 175 15.44 -16.20 5.58
C TYR A 175 14.60 -17.40 6.00
N GLN A 176 13.27 -17.28 6.07
CA GLN A 176 12.36 -18.41 6.30
C GLN A 176 12.54 -19.54 5.27
N GLN A 177 12.98 -19.23 4.05
CA GLN A 177 13.30 -20.25 3.05
C GLN A 177 14.47 -21.16 3.48
N LEU A 178 15.35 -20.70 4.36
CA LEU A 178 16.45 -21.53 4.89
C LEU A 178 15.93 -22.62 5.83
N ALA A 179 14.94 -22.31 6.67
CA ALA A 179 14.24 -23.28 7.53
C ALA A 179 13.52 -24.35 6.70
N GLN A 180 13.00 -23.99 5.53
CA GLN A 180 12.33 -24.97 4.65
C GLN A 180 13.30 -25.95 3.97
N LEU A 181 14.62 -25.66 4.01
CA LEU A 181 15.64 -26.36 3.23
C LEU A 181 16.75 -26.97 4.09
N ASP A 182 16.69 -26.85 5.41
CA ASP A 182 17.70 -27.39 6.33
C ASP A 182 17.55 -28.91 6.59
N GLY A 183 16.40 -29.48 6.23
CA GLY A 183 16.12 -30.90 6.39
C GLY A 183 15.70 -31.30 7.81
N GLY A 184 15.31 -30.33 8.64
CA GLY A 184 14.73 -30.55 9.95
C GLY A 184 13.26 -30.96 9.92
N SER A 185 12.62 -30.88 11.08
CA SER A 185 11.25 -31.40 11.29
C SER A 185 10.16 -30.34 11.21
N ASP A 186 10.48 -29.06 11.44
CA ASP A 186 9.53 -27.95 11.36
C ASP A 186 9.97 -26.93 10.29
N PRO A 187 9.22 -26.79 9.17
CA PRO A 187 9.60 -25.88 8.09
C PRO A 187 9.58 -24.38 8.47
N ASN A 188 9.12 -24.02 9.68
CA ASN A 188 9.09 -22.64 10.18
C ASN A 188 10.21 -22.34 11.17
N VAL A 189 11.00 -23.34 11.56
CA VAL A 189 12.09 -23.23 12.50
C VAL A 189 13.36 -23.60 11.76
N TYR A 190 14.41 -22.81 11.91
CA TYR A 190 15.72 -23.16 11.37
C TYR A 190 16.46 -24.01 12.39
N GLU A 191 16.75 -25.25 12.03
CA GLU A 191 17.42 -26.23 12.89
C GLU A 191 18.89 -26.42 12.49
N ILE A 192 19.77 -26.44 13.49
CA ILE A 192 21.18 -26.83 13.31
C ILE A 192 21.66 -27.70 14.47
N GLY A 193 22.43 -28.74 14.19
CA GLY A 193 22.95 -29.62 15.23
C GLY A 193 23.52 -30.91 14.70
N SER A 194 23.74 -31.87 15.60
CA SER A 194 24.09 -33.25 15.20
C SER A 194 22.88 -34.08 14.82
N SER A 195 21.67 -33.64 15.21
CA SER A 195 20.40 -34.12 14.71
C SER A 195 19.41 -32.96 14.65
N LEU A 196 18.52 -32.95 13.64
CA LEU A 196 17.53 -31.88 13.41
C LEU A 196 16.09 -32.34 13.71
N THR A 197 15.95 -33.38 14.55
CA THR A 197 14.67 -34.03 14.88
C THR A 197 14.56 -34.40 16.37
N VAL A 198 15.42 -33.82 17.21
CA VAL A 198 15.46 -34.07 18.64
C VAL A 198 14.66 -33.09 19.46
N ALA A 199 14.50 -31.84 19.03
CA ALA A 199 13.63 -30.92 19.74
C ALA A 199 12.16 -31.34 19.57
N PRO A 200 11.29 -31.02 20.54
CA PRO A 200 9.86 -31.16 20.34
C PRO A 200 9.36 -30.17 19.28
N GLU A 201 8.29 -30.54 18.57
CA GLU A 201 7.59 -29.65 17.65
C GLU A 201 7.14 -28.40 18.42
N GLN A 202 7.59 -27.23 17.95
CA GLN A 202 7.24 -25.96 18.58
C GLN A 202 5.87 -25.52 18.06
N GLU A 203 4.96 -25.13 18.96
CA GLU A 203 3.65 -24.58 18.56
C GLU A 203 3.85 -23.51 17.47
N PRO A 204 3.04 -23.54 16.38
CA PRO A 204 3.20 -22.60 15.29
C PRO A 204 3.05 -21.18 15.83
N TYR A 205 4.12 -20.38 15.69
CA TYR A 205 4.02 -18.95 15.98
C TYR A 205 3.05 -18.36 14.99
N THR A 206 1.88 -17.97 15.48
CA THR A 206 1.02 -17.03 14.79
C THR A 206 1.53 -15.66 15.16
N PRO A 207 2.25 -14.94 14.28
CA PRO A 207 2.62 -13.58 14.59
C PRO A 207 1.36 -12.83 15.01
N PRO A 208 1.44 -12.00 16.07
CA PRO A 208 0.32 -11.15 16.42
C PRO A 208 -0.09 -10.43 15.15
N ALA A 209 -1.40 -10.47 14.85
CA ALA A 209 -1.93 -9.88 13.64
C ALA A 209 -1.24 -8.53 13.45
N PRO A 210 -0.63 -8.26 12.28
CA PRO A 210 0.04 -7.00 12.05
C PRO A 210 -0.91 -5.91 12.55
N PRO A 211 -0.41 -4.91 13.32
CA PRO A 211 -1.27 -3.87 13.85
C PRO A 211 -2.16 -3.43 12.69
N PRO A 212 -3.49 -3.35 12.91
CA PRO A 212 -4.40 -3.04 11.84
C PRO A 212 -3.81 -1.84 11.11
N PRO A 213 -3.72 -1.89 9.76
CA PRO A 213 -3.17 -0.79 9.02
C PRO A 213 -3.81 0.48 9.58
N PRO A 214 -3.02 1.57 9.80
CA PRO A 214 -3.61 2.82 10.25
C PRO A 214 -4.87 3.04 9.40
N PRO A 215 -6.01 3.39 10.03
CA PRO A 215 -7.26 3.51 9.31
C PRO A 215 -6.95 4.30 8.05
N PRO A 216 -7.41 3.84 6.87
CA PRO A 216 -7.18 4.58 5.64
C PRO A 216 -7.53 6.04 5.94
N PRO A 217 -6.74 7.01 5.45
CA PRO A 217 -7.16 8.40 5.53
C PRO A 217 -8.64 8.44 5.12
N PRO A 218 -9.51 9.18 5.83
CA PRO A 218 -10.91 9.29 5.46
C PRO A 218 -10.99 9.45 3.95
N PRO A 219 -11.87 8.72 3.23
CA PRO A 219 -11.99 8.91 1.80
C PRO A 219 -12.09 10.41 1.57
N GLU A 220 -11.12 10.97 0.83
CA GLU A 220 -11.06 12.40 0.60
C GLU A 220 -12.44 12.81 0.10
N GLU A 221 -13.17 13.62 0.87
CA GLU A 221 -14.58 13.86 0.62
C GLU A 221 -14.71 14.45 -0.79
N THR A 222 -15.34 13.71 -1.68
CA THR A 222 -15.60 14.19 -3.04
C THR A 222 -16.98 14.81 -3.10
N SER A 223 -17.06 15.97 -3.71
CA SER A 223 -18.29 16.69 -4.00
C SER A 223 -18.48 16.79 -5.50
N THR A 224 -19.73 16.79 -5.97
CA THR A 224 -20.06 17.04 -7.39
C THR A 224 -20.90 18.29 -7.50
N LEU A 225 -20.37 19.28 -8.24
CA LEU A 225 -21.11 20.49 -8.60
C LEU A 225 -21.68 20.34 -10.01
N VAL A 226 -22.98 20.62 -10.18
CA VAL A 226 -23.62 20.66 -11.50
C VAL A 226 -23.77 22.11 -11.94
N ILE A 227 -23.28 22.43 -13.14
CA ILE A 227 -23.26 23.78 -13.69
C ILE A 227 -24.03 23.80 -15.01
N TYR A 228 -24.93 24.77 -15.16
CA TYR A 228 -25.80 24.91 -16.32
C TYR A 228 -25.40 26.08 -17.23
N PRO A 229 -25.81 26.07 -18.51
CA PRO A 229 -25.70 27.21 -19.40
C PRO A 229 -26.43 28.45 -18.88
N ASN A 230 -25.79 29.62 -19.03
CA ASN A 230 -26.38 30.93 -18.67
C ASN A 230 -26.14 32.03 -19.71
N ALA A 231 -25.39 31.74 -20.78
CA ALA A 231 -25.02 32.73 -21.78
C ALA A 231 -24.79 32.09 -23.14
N VAL A 232 -24.91 32.91 -24.19
CA VAL A 232 -24.53 32.51 -25.55
C VAL A 232 -23.02 32.30 -25.60
N GLY A 233 -22.57 31.16 -26.13
CA GLY A 233 -21.14 30.88 -26.30
C GLY A 233 -20.62 31.31 -27.67
N TYR A 234 -19.37 30.95 -27.94
CA TYR A 234 -18.62 31.37 -29.12
C TYR A 234 -19.23 30.87 -30.43
N TYR A 235 -19.57 29.58 -30.49
CA TYR A 235 -20.29 28.98 -31.62
C TYR A 235 -21.78 29.03 -31.36
N ASN A 236 -22.54 29.51 -32.34
CA ASN A 236 -24.00 29.62 -32.25
C ASN A 236 -24.66 29.33 -33.60
N ASN A 237 -24.47 28.11 -34.14
CA ASN A 237 -24.94 27.74 -35.48
C ASN A 237 -26.17 26.82 -35.48
N TRP A 238 -26.76 26.57 -34.32
CA TRP A 238 -28.00 25.80 -34.17
C TRP A 238 -29.19 26.76 -34.04
N GLY A 239 -30.36 26.36 -34.52
CA GLY A 239 -31.60 27.14 -34.37
C GLY A 239 -32.23 26.91 -32.99
N VAL A 240 -32.96 27.89 -32.48
CA VAL A 240 -33.71 27.79 -31.21
C VAL A 240 -35.19 27.55 -31.52
N VAL A 241 -35.83 26.69 -30.75
CA VAL A 241 -37.28 26.43 -30.80
C VAL A 241 -37.82 26.53 -29.38
N GLY A 242 -38.95 27.22 -29.17
CA GLY A 242 -39.66 27.31 -27.89
C GLY A 242 -39.12 28.34 -26.88
N ALA A 243 -37.80 28.57 -26.84
CA ALA A 243 -37.17 29.52 -25.93
C ALA A 243 -36.71 30.83 -26.58
N ALA A 244 -36.41 31.84 -25.74
CA ALA A 244 -35.88 33.13 -26.16
C ALA A 244 -34.43 33.06 -26.68
N SER A 245 -33.63 32.15 -26.13
CA SER A 245 -32.23 31.96 -26.51
C SER A 245 -31.84 30.47 -26.47
N GLY A 246 -30.68 30.16 -27.03
CA GLY A 246 -30.21 28.77 -27.07
C GLY A 246 -29.83 28.22 -25.70
N TRP A 247 -29.28 29.05 -24.80
CA TRP A 247 -28.92 28.61 -23.45
C TRP A 247 -30.17 28.42 -22.57
N ASP A 248 -31.19 29.27 -22.75
CA ASP A 248 -32.51 29.10 -22.11
C ASP A 248 -33.19 27.80 -22.55
N ALA A 249 -32.97 27.35 -23.79
CA ALA A 249 -33.59 26.15 -24.31
C ALA A 249 -32.99 24.84 -23.75
N VAL A 250 -31.86 24.90 -23.04
CA VAL A 250 -31.10 23.72 -22.61
C VAL A 250 -30.66 23.72 -21.15
N ASN A 251 -30.97 24.76 -20.39
CA ASN A 251 -30.58 24.92 -18.99
C ASN A 251 -31.54 24.23 -18.00
N ASP A 252 -32.37 23.30 -18.47
CA ASP A 252 -33.25 22.50 -17.62
C ASP A 252 -32.43 21.81 -16.51
N PRO A 253 -32.85 21.91 -15.23
CA PRO A 253 -32.20 21.20 -14.13
C PRO A 253 -32.26 19.68 -14.28
N MET A 254 -31.30 18.98 -13.66
CA MET A 254 -31.23 17.52 -13.72
C MET A 254 -32.50 16.91 -13.11
N GLY A 255 -33.19 16.05 -13.87
CA GLY A 255 -34.44 15.43 -13.44
C GLY A 255 -35.69 16.32 -13.54
N ALA A 256 -35.58 17.54 -14.08
CA ALA A 256 -36.74 18.38 -14.36
C ALA A 256 -37.69 17.74 -15.39
N ALA A 257 -38.98 18.03 -15.27
CA ALA A 257 -39.95 17.70 -16.32
C ALA A 257 -39.54 18.39 -17.62
N SER A 258 -39.48 17.61 -18.70
CA SER A 258 -38.85 18.06 -19.93
C SER A 258 -39.57 19.29 -20.51
N SER A 259 -38.92 20.46 -20.57
CA SER A 259 -39.44 21.69 -21.22
C SER A 259 -39.59 21.48 -22.70
N THR A 260 -40.64 21.87 -23.43
CA THR A 260 -40.66 21.70 -24.92
C THR A 260 -39.55 22.46 -25.66
N ASP A 261 -38.75 23.19 -24.89
CA ASP A 261 -37.45 23.80 -25.11
C ASP A 261 -36.50 22.96 -25.99
N TYR A 262 -35.94 23.44 -27.10
CA TYR A 262 -34.72 22.81 -27.65
C TYR A 262 -33.94 23.69 -28.61
N VAL A 263 -32.64 23.40 -28.75
CA VAL A 263 -31.83 23.82 -29.89
C VAL A 263 -31.75 22.72 -30.94
N ARG A 264 -31.62 23.11 -32.21
CA ARG A 264 -31.63 22.17 -33.33
C ARG A 264 -30.54 22.40 -34.37
N ALA A 265 -30.02 21.30 -34.91
CA ALA A 265 -29.23 21.28 -36.13
C ALA A 265 -30.01 20.62 -37.27
N THR A 266 -29.85 21.13 -38.49
CA THR A 266 -30.48 20.61 -39.71
C THR A 266 -29.46 20.10 -40.74
N SER A 267 -28.17 20.16 -40.41
CA SER A 267 -27.07 19.67 -41.23
C SER A 267 -25.93 19.16 -40.34
N THR A 268 -25.03 18.38 -40.93
CA THR A 268 -23.80 17.90 -40.26
C THR A 268 -22.80 19.04 -40.06
N GLY A 269 -21.91 18.91 -39.07
CA GLY A 269 -20.81 19.83 -38.78
C GLY A 269 -21.24 21.16 -38.16
N ARG A 270 -22.50 21.31 -37.71
CA ARG A 270 -22.95 22.52 -37.02
C ARG A 270 -22.54 22.46 -35.56
N ILE A 271 -22.09 23.60 -35.04
CA ILE A 271 -21.59 23.70 -33.67
C ILE A 271 -22.43 24.71 -32.89
N ILE A 272 -22.73 24.38 -31.64
CA ILE A 272 -23.25 25.33 -30.66
C ILE A 272 -22.48 25.15 -29.34
N THR A 273 -22.18 26.25 -28.67
CA THR A 273 -21.55 26.30 -27.35
C THR A 273 -22.21 27.38 -26.50
N PHE A 274 -22.14 27.25 -25.19
CA PHE A 274 -22.73 28.16 -24.22
C PHE A 274 -21.73 28.54 -23.14
N GLY A 275 -21.83 29.78 -22.66
CA GLY A 275 -21.22 30.17 -21.39
C GLY A 275 -21.94 29.48 -20.23
N LEU A 276 -21.20 29.25 -19.16
CA LEU A 276 -21.65 28.50 -17.99
C LEU A 276 -21.79 29.40 -16.75
N GLN A 277 -22.65 28.98 -15.82
CA GLN A 277 -22.76 29.62 -14.50
C GLN A 277 -21.40 29.60 -13.77
N ASP A 278 -21.09 30.68 -13.07
CA ASP A 278 -19.87 30.74 -12.25
C ASP A 278 -20.04 29.81 -11.03
N PRO A 279 -19.15 28.81 -10.85
CA PRO A 279 -19.28 27.84 -9.77
C PRO A 279 -19.08 28.41 -8.36
N SER A 280 -18.39 29.55 -8.17
CA SER A 280 -18.05 30.12 -6.84
C SER A 280 -17.56 29.06 -5.82
N GLN A 281 -16.80 28.06 -6.28
CA GLN A 281 -16.24 26.99 -5.44
C GLN A 281 -14.71 27.09 -5.33
N SER A 282 -14.15 26.36 -4.37
CA SER A 282 -12.73 26.10 -4.18
C SER A 282 -12.45 24.59 -4.11
N GLY A 283 -11.17 24.22 -4.10
CA GLY A 283 -10.75 22.82 -3.98
C GLY A 283 -10.08 22.28 -5.25
N SER A 284 -9.66 21.01 -5.19
CA SER A 284 -8.96 20.31 -6.27
C SER A 284 -9.97 19.59 -7.17
N ILE A 285 -10.02 19.95 -8.46
CA ILE A 285 -10.92 19.31 -9.42
C ILE A 285 -10.34 17.96 -9.86
N LEU A 286 -11.13 16.90 -9.74
CA LEU A 286 -10.78 15.53 -10.11
C LEU A 286 -11.13 15.22 -11.57
N LYS A 287 -12.33 15.64 -12.02
CA LYS A 287 -12.77 15.48 -13.40
C LYS A 287 -13.92 16.43 -13.74
N VAL A 288 -14.05 16.72 -15.02
CA VAL A 288 -15.17 17.47 -15.60
C VAL A 288 -15.89 16.57 -16.59
N ARG A 289 -17.19 16.39 -16.41
CA ARG A 289 -18.05 15.64 -17.33
C ARG A 289 -19.06 16.58 -17.97
N ILE A 290 -19.13 16.60 -19.29
CA ILE A 290 -20.23 17.24 -20.01
C ILE A 290 -21.32 16.22 -20.30
N THR A 291 -22.57 16.61 -20.15
CA THR A 291 -23.72 15.78 -20.52
C THR A 291 -24.70 16.60 -21.35
N VAL A 292 -25.17 16.01 -22.46
CA VAL A 292 -26.21 16.56 -23.32
C VAL A 292 -27.34 15.56 -23.52
N SER A 293 -28.58 16.04 -23.58
CA SER A 293 -29.76 15.23 -23.91
C SER A 293 -30.21 15.54 -25.34
N ALA A 294 -30.24 14.52 -26.20
CA ALA A 294 -30.55 14.69 -27.61
C ALA A 294 -31.56 13.67 -28.15
N SER A 295 -32.33 14.09 -29.15
CA SER A 295 -33.22 13.22 -29.93
C SER A 295 -33.15 13.60 -31.41
N ASN A 296 -33.66 12.74 -32.28
CA ASN A 296 -33.97 13.13 -33.65
C ASN A 296 -35.44 12.82 -34.00
N ASN A 297 -35.91 13.29 -35.16
CA ASN A 297 -37.30 13.17 -35.60
C ASN A 297 -37.51 12.31 -36.86
N VAL A 298 -36.45 11.70 -37.40
CA VAL A 298 -36.53 10.85 -38.61
C VAL A 298 -35.54 9.70 -38.48
N THR A 299 -35.76 8.62 -39.21
CA THR A 299 -34.98 7.38 -39.12
C THR A 299 -33.55 7.46 -39.65
N ASN A 300 -33.13 8.59 -40.26
CA ASN A 300 -31.74 8.79 -40.67
C ASN A 300 -30.78 8.81 -39.47
N ILE A 301 -29.59 8.26 -39.66
CA ILE A 301 -28.54 8.23 -38.64
C ILE A 301 -27.99 9.65 -38.45
N LYS A 302 -28.38 10.29 -37.34
CA LYS A 302 -27.80 11.55 -36.86
C LYS A 302 -27.01 11.26 -35.60
N GLY A 303 -25.88 11.93 -35.45
CA GLY A 303 -25.05 11.85 -34.28
C GLY A 303 -24.87 13.19 -33.59
N ILE A 304 -24.51 13.09 -32.32
CA ILE A 304 -24.13 14.23 -31.50
C ILE A 304 -22.80 13.92 -30.83
N ALA A 305 -21.89 14.87 -30.86
CA ALA A 305 -20.66 14.85 -30.07
C ALA A 305 -20.74 15.99 -29.05
N PRO A 306 -20.86 15.69 -27.74
CA PRO A 306 -20.62 16.68 -26.71
C PRO A 306 -19.27 17.38 -26.94
N ARG A 307 -19.23 18.70 -26.74
CA ARG A 307 -18.04 19.53 -26.96
C ARG A 307 -17.79 20.40 -25.75
N ILE A 308 -16.52 20.60 -25.43
CA ILE A 308 -16.09 21.75 -24.63
C ILE A 308 -15.20 22.67 -25.47
N ARG A 309 -15.23 23.96 -25.18
CA ARG A 309 -14.25 24.93 -25.65
C ARG A 309 -13.53 25.44 -24.40
N ALA A 310 -12.30 24.98 -24.22
CA ALA A 310 -11.48 25.27 -23.05
C ALA A 310 -10.46 26.36 -23.37
N CYS A 311 -10.34 27.33 -22.48
CA CYS A 311 -9.32 28.38 -22.52
C CYS A 311 -8.28 28.10 -21.44
N ASN A 312 -7.13 28.78 -21.47
CA ASN A 312 -6.08 28.64 -20.46
C ASN A 312 -6.36 29.50 -19.21
N GLY A 313 -7.54 29.32 -18.60
CA GLY A 313 -8.01 30.10 -17.45
C GLY A 313 -8.30 31.59 -17.70
N LEU A 314 -8.11 32.07 -18.94
CA LEU A 314 -8.35 33.45 -19.37
C LEU A 314 -9.14 33.45 -20.69
N ASP A 315 -10.16 34.31 -20.81
CA ASP A 315 -10.88 34.51 -22.08
C ASP A 315 -10.11 35.50 -22.98
N ASP A 316 -8.85 35.16 -23.29
CA ASP A 316 -7.92 35.99 -24.10
C ASP A 316 -7.89 35.59 -25.59
N GLY A 317 -8.79 34.69 -25.99
CA GLY A 317 -8.86 34.14 -27.34
C GLY A 317 -7.99 32.89 -27.58
N ASN A 318 -7.13 32.48 -26.63
CA ASN A 318 -6.36 31.24 -26.71
C ASN A 318 -7.17 30.05 -26.18
N CYS A 319 -8.15 29.62 -26.96
CA CYS A 319 -9.02 28.51 -26.59
C CYS A 319 -9.18 27.51 -27.72
N SER A 320 -9.16 26.24 -27.37
CA SER A 320 -9.37 25.14 -28.31
C SER A 320 -10.68 24.43 -28.02
N SER A 321 -11.22 23.79 -29.06
CA SER A 321 -12.40 22.95 -28.91
C SER A 321 -11.99 21.48 -28.82
N HIS A 322 -12.65 20.75 -27.92
CA HIS A 322 -12.43 19.33 -27.70
C HIS A 322 -13.77 18.61 -27.77
N ASP A 323 -13.85 17.69 -28.71
CA ASP A 323 -15.07 16.98 -29.06
C ASP A 323 -15.01 15.56 -28.51
N ALA A 324 -16.11 15.12 -27.93
CA ALA A 324 -16.36 13.73 -27.60
C ALA A 324 -16.46 12.88 -28.87
N SER A 325 -16.45 11.57 -28.69
CA SER A 325 -16.82 10.66 -29.77
C SER A 325 -18.29 10.87 -30.16
N SER A 326 -18.54 11.02 -31.45
CA SER A 326 -19.89 11.19 -31.97
C SER A 326 -20.73 9.93 -31.75
N ALA A 327 -21.86 10.07 -31.06
CA ALA A 327 -22.79 8.98 -30.76
C ALA A 327 -24.09 9.12 -31.56
N THR A 328 -24.64 8.00 -32.04
CA THR A 328 -25.96 7.97 -32.71
C THR A 328 -27.07 8.32 -31.72
N VAL A 329 -28.01 9.16 -32.16
CA VAL A 329 -29.12 9.65 -31.33
C VAL A 329 -30.42 8.91 -31.65
N ASN A 330 -31.20 8.61 -30.62
CA ASN A 330 -32.48 7.91 -30.76
C ASN A 330 -33.54 8.73 -31.50
N VAL A 331 -34.45 8.02 -32.19
CA VAL A 331 -35.60 8.62 -32.87
C VAL A 331 -36.73 8.84 -31.86
N SER A 332 -37.29 10.05 -31.86
CA SER A 332 -38.45 10.48 -31.06
C SER A 332 -38.32 10.35 -29.54
N THR A 333 -37.15 9.94 -29.04
CA THR A 333 -36.86 9.76 -27.62
C THR A 333 -35.52 10.42 -27.31
N TYR A 334 -35.48 11.15 -26.20
CA TYR A 334 -34.26 11.82 -25.76
C TYR A 334 -33.35 10.84 -25.03
N SER A 335 -32.07 10.83 -25.39
CA SER A 335 -31.02 10.05 -24.73
C SER A 335 -29.88 10.97 -24.30
N PHE A 336 -29.24 10.62 -23.18
CA PHE A 336 -28.08 11.33 -22.67
C PHE A 336 -26.79 10.85 -23.34
N HIS A 337 -25.94 11.79 -23.70
CA HIS A 337 -24.61 11.58 -24.27
C HIS A 337 -23.62 12.42 -23.48
N SER A 338 -22.51 11.83 -23.09
CA SER A 338 -21.57 12.48 -22.18
C SER A 338 -20.12 12.15 -22.50
N GLU A 339 -19.22 13.04 -22.08
CA GLU A 339 -17.76 12.86 -22.17
C GLU A 339 -17.10 13.35 -20.90
N THR A 340 -16.01 12.70 -20.47
CA THR A 340 -15.34 13.00 -19.21
C THR A 340 -13.86 13.27 -19.43
N TRP A 341 -13.40 14.41 -18.89
CA TRP A 341 -12.00 14.79 -18.89
C TRP A 341 -11.48 14.81 -17.46
N THR A 342 -10.51 13.94 -17.16
CA THR A 342 -9.79 13.97 -15.88
C THR A 342 -8.69 15.04 -15.83
N LYS A 343 -8.32 15.59 -17.00
CA LYS A 343 -7.36 16.69 -17.13
C LYS A 343 -7.89 17.71 -18.13
N ASN A 344 -7.47 18.97 -17.99
CA ASN A 344 -7.80 20.00 -18.94
C ASN A 344 -7.18 19.64 -20.31
N PRO A 345 -7.99 19.35 -21.34
CA PRO A 345 -7.47 18.86 -22.62
C PRO A 345 -6.75 19.95 -23.43
N GLN A 346 -6.87 21.23 -23.06
CA GLN A 346 -6.12 22.33 -23.67
C GLN A 346 -4.68 22.38 -23.16
N THR A 347 -4.46 22.12 -21.87
CA THR A 347 -3.15 22.29 -21.20
C THR A 347 -2.45 20.98 -20.88
N GLY A 348 -3.19 19.87 -20.77
CA GLY A 348 -2.70 18.58 -20.27
C GLY A 348 -2.44 18.56 -18.76
N LEU A 349 -2.79 19.62 -18.04
CA LEU A 349 -2.67 19.76 -16.59
C LEU A 349 -4.02 19.47 -15.90
N ASP A 350 -3.99 19.40 -14.58
CA ASP A 350 -5.21 19.25 -13.79
C ASP A 350 -6.12 20.47 -13.96
N TRP A 351 -7.43 20.26 -13.87
CA TRP A 351 -8.41 21.33 -14.01
C TRP A 351 -8.29 22.33 -12.86
N THR A 352 -8.43 23.61 -13.19
CA THR A 352 -8.54 24.69 -12.21
C THR A 352 -9.95 25.30 -12.23
N TRP A 353 -10.36 25.95 -11.14
CA TRP A 353 -11.64 26.66 -11.12
C TRP A 353 -11.69 27.83 -12.10
N ASP A 354 -10.54 28.44 -12.44
CA ASP A 354 -10.48 29.48 -13.47
C ASP A 354 -10.67 28.91 -14.88
N ASP A 355 -10.24 27.66 -15.12
CA ASP A 355 -10.60 26.95 -16.35
C ASP A 355 -12.13 26.76 -16.43
N ILE A 356 -12.79 26.38 -15.33
CA ILE A 356 -14.24 26.20 -15.31
C ILE A 356 -14.99 27.51 -15.57
N LYS A 357 -14.54 28.63 -15.01
CA LYS A 357 -15.15 29.96 -15.24
C LYS A 357 -15.11 30.42 -16.69
N THR A 358 -14.07 30.03 -17.42
CA THR A 358 -13.88 30.39 -18.83
C THR A 358 -14.33 29.30 -19.79
N LEU A 359 -14.75 28.14 -19.26
CA LEU A 359 -15.20 27.00 -20.04
C LEU A 359 -16.53 27.30 -20.74
N GLN A 360 -16.61 26.90 -22.01
CA GLN A 360 -17.88 26.81 -22.71
C GLN A 360 -18.20 25.36 -23.02
N ALA A 361 -19.47 24.98 -22.91
CA ALA A 361 -19.94 23.64 -23.17
C ALA A 361 -21.00 23.63 -24.28
N GLY A 362 -21.03 22.57 -25.07
CA GLY A 362 -21.83 22.54 -26.28
C GLY A 362 -21.88 21.17 -26.96
N ALA A 363 -22.20 21.18 -28.24
CA ALA A 363 -22.21 19.98 -29.06
C ALA A 363 -21.93 20.26 -30.54
N VAL A 364 -21.47 19.23 -31.24
CA VAL A 364 -21.31 19.19 -32.69
C VAL A 364 -22.30 18.19 -33.29
N SER A 365 -22.98 18.60 -34.36
CA SER A 365 -23.89 17.74 -35.10
C SER A 365 -23.14 16.88 -36.11
N SER A 366 -23.54 15.62 -36.28
CA SER A 366 -22.91 14.70 -37.24
C SER A 366 -23.93 13.77 -37.91
N GLY A 367 -23.50 13.04 -38.93
CA GLY A 367 -24.33 12.06 -39.64
C GLY A 367 -25.14 12.64 -40.80
N ASN A 368 -26.16 11.90 -41.24
CA ASN A 368 -27.00 12.24 -42.39
C ASN A 368 -28.33 12.83 -41.92
N PHE A 369 -28.60 14.09 -42.29
CA PHE A 369 -29.77 14.82 -41.79
C PHE A 369 -31.04 14.60 -42.63
N GLY A 370 -30.92 14.30 -43.93
CA GLY A 370 -32.06 14.28 -44.83
C GLY A 370 -32.93 15.53 -44.68
N SER A 371 -34.23 15.34 -44.46
CA SER A 371 -35.20 16.41 -44.15
C SER A 371 -35.45 16.63 -42.65
N GLY A 372 -34.77 15.88 -41.77
CA GLY A 372 -34.99 15.93 -40.33
C GLY A 372 -34.03 16.85 -39.58
N GLU A 373 -34.28 17.00 -38.28
CA GLU A 373 -33.44 17.78 -37.36
C GLU A 373 -32.89 16.91 -36.23
N LEU A 374 -31.73 17.28 -35.72
CA LEU A 374 -31.18 16.83 -34.44
C LEU A 374 -31.60 17.85 -33.39
N ARG A 375 -32.09 17.41 -32.25
CA ARG A 375 -32.60 18.25 -31.17
C ARG A 375 -31.76 18.01 -29.93
N MET A 376 -31.40 19.08 -29.23
CA MET A 376 -30.76 19.03 -27.92
C MET A 376 -31.56 19.90 -26.95
N ARG A 377 -31.89 19.32 -25.79
CA ARG A 377 -32.87 19.87 -24.86
C ARG A 377 -32.33 20.10 -23.46
N GLN A 378 -31.20 19.48 -23.15
CA GLN A 378 -30.55 19.66 -21.87
C GLN A 378 -29.05 19.61 -22.06
N LEU A 379 -28.34 20.51 -21.41
CA LEU A 379 -26.89 20.53 -21.32
C LEU A 379 -26.48 20.96 -19.92
N TYR A 380 -25.54 20.24 -19.34
CA TYR A 380 -24.89 20.62 -18.08
C TYR A 380 -23.48 20.02 -18.02
N ILE A 381 -22.67 20.56 -17.13
CA ILE A 381 -21.41 19.92 -16.73
C ILE A 381 -21.46 19.51 -15.27
N GLU A 382 -20.79 18.42 -14.95
CA GLU A 382 -20.57 17.91 -13.60
C GLU A 382 -19.08 18.07 -13.30
N VAL A 383 -18.74 18.84 -12.27
CA VAL A 383 -17.38 19.00 -11.78
C VAL A 383 -17.26 18.21 -10.48
N GLU A 384 -16.50 17.12 -10.51
CA GLU A 384 -16.16 16.37 -9.31
C GLU A 384 -14.87 16.95 -8.73
N TYR A 385 -14.88 17.30 -7.44
CA TYR A 385 -13.78 17.97 -6.78
C TYR A 385 -13.68 17.58 -5.31
N GLN A 386 -12.52 17.81 -4.72
CA GLN A 386 -12.24 17.72 -3.29
C GLN A 386 -12.20 19.15 -2.73
N PRO A 387 -13.12 19.54 -1.82
CA PRO A 387 -13.29 20.90 -1.33
C PRO A 387 -12.04 21.58 -0.74
#